data_AF-A0A7S1B1J5-F1
#
_entry.id   AF-A0A7S1B1J5-F1
#
_cell.length_a   1.000
_cell.length_b   1.000
_cell.length_c   1.000
_cell.angle_alpha   90.00
_cell.angle_beta   90.00
_cell.angle_gamma   90.00
#
_symmetry.space_group_name_H-M   'P 1'
#
loop_
_entity.id
_entity.type
_entity.pdbx_description
1 polymer ?
#
loop_
_entity_poly.entity_id
_entity_poly.type
_entity_poly.pdbx_seq_one_letter_code
_entity_poly.pdbx_strand_id
1 'polypeptide(L)'
;MDTSQLYPLGTLPTGLPMEVAPVPTPLTRGELATLNLFNPSVSDEAVPLPVDDMDLLVQILQECHLQDTSHAVRAAQPVVTEGPAYSPNLSNVLGILAADTPEEKATPPASLDQWTEEVMRLLGSCSSTQEAASTVRSVLGAFERQLGDPERTKALKFANSVLLRSFRNLHARRREADLQRERAAVANTALVAELARCQEALRASERATGYLQYHLQLMNTANTAAGGM
;
A
#
# COMPACT_ATOMS: atom_id res chain seq x y z
N MET A 1 31.44 39.56 -34.31
CA MET A 1 32.76 39.30 -33.71
C MET A 1 32.76 37.83 -33.33
N ASP A 2 33.22 37.01 -34.27
CA ASP A 2 33.24 35.55 -34.19
C ASP A 2 34.58 35.08 -33.64
N THR A 3 34.55 34.18 -32.66
CA THR A 3 35.72 33.42 -32.22
C THR A 3 35.44 31.93 -32.38
N SER A 4 35.53 31.46 -33.62
CA SER A 4 35.58 30.04 -33.96
C SER A 4 36.93 29.47 -33.52
N GLN A 5 36.95 28.74 -32.41
CA GLN A 5 38.11 27.92 -32.02
C GLN A 5 38.06 26.59 -32.78
N LEU A 6 38.84 26.51 -33.85
CA LEU A 6 39.20 25.27 -34.54
C LEU A 6 40.33 24.58 -33.76
N TYR A 7 40.06 23.39 -33.23
CA TYR A 7 41.11 22.51 -32.72
C TYR A 7 41.68 21.66 -33.86
N PRO A 8 43.02 21.58 -34.02
CA PRO A 8 43.63 20.75 -35.05
C PRO A 8 43.58 19.27 -34.67
N LEU A 9 43.12 18.44 -35.61
CA LEU A 9 43.32 17.00 -35.61
C LEU A 9 44.83 16.71 -35.59
N GLY A 10 45.34 16.20 -34.48
CA GLY A 10 46.74 15.85 -34.29
C GLY A 10 46.91 14.62 -33.40
N THR A 11 47.18 13.48 -34.05
CA THR A 11 48.02 12.36 -33.60
C THR A 11 47.92 11.91 -32.14
N LEU A 12 47.25 10.77 -31.92
CA LEU A 12 47.38 9.98 -30.69
C LEU A 12 48.81 9.44 -30.57
N PRO A 13 49.48 9.56 -29.40
CA PRO A 13 50.78 8.97 -29.16
C PRO A 13 50.66 7.45 -29.01
N THR A 14 51.26 6.75 -29.97
CA THR A 14 51.53 5.31 -29.90
C THR A 14 52.58 5.06 -28.83
N GLY A 15 52.20 4.56 -27.65
CA GLY A 15 53.17 4.18 -26.63
C GLY A 15 52.67 4.21 -25.20
N LEU A 16 51.54 3.57 -24.90
CA LEU A 16 51.26 3.12 -23.54
C LEU A 16 51.36 1.59 -23.53
N PRO A 17 52.05 0.99 -22.54
CA PRO A 17 52.04 -0.46 -22.39
C PRO A 17 50.58 -0.87 -22.26
N MET A 18 50.15 -1.81 -23.12
CA MET A 18 48.91 -2.55 -22.89
C MET A 18 49.07 -3.24 -21.54
N GLU A 19 48.59 -2.59 -20.49
CA GLU A 19 48.23 -3.27 -19.27
C GLU A 19 47.19 -4.30 -19.71
N VAL A 20 47.63 -5.55 -19.74
CA VAL A 20 46.79 -6.70 -20.06
C VAL A 20 45.69 -6.66 -19.00
N ALA A 21 44.54 -6.09 -19.38
CA ALA A 21 43.36 -6.09 -18.55
C ALA A 21 43.15 -7.56 -18.13
N PRO A 22 43.01 -7.84 -16.82
CA PRO A 22 42.83 -9.20 -16.35
C PRO A 22 41.67 -9.80 -17.13
N VAL A 23 41.97 -10.91 -17.81
CA VAL A 23 40.96 -11.73 -18.49
C VAL A 23 39.81 -11.88 -17.50
N PRO A 24 38.59 -11.38 -17.81
CA PRO A 24 37.48 -11.52 -16.91
C PRO A 24 37.29 -13.01 -16.68
N THR A 25 37.54 -13.42 -15.43
CA THR A 25 37.37 -14.79 -14.98
C THR A 25 35.98 -15.24 -15.42
N PRO A 26 35.84 -16.35 -16.17
CA PRO A 26 34.53 -16.81 -16.58
C PRO A 26 33.72 -17.08 -15.32
N LEU A 27 32.68 -16.26 -15.10
CA LEU A 27 31.69 -16.46 -14.06
C LEU A 27 31.21 -17.90 -14.16
N THR A 28 31.55 -18.69 -13.14
CA THR A 28 31.21 -20.09 -13.04
C THR A 28 29.70 -20.24 -13.21
N ARG A 29 29.30 -21.06 -14.19
CA ARG A 29 27.92 -21.40 -14.60
C ARG A 29 26.99 -21.86 -13.46
N GLY A 30 27.51 -22.01 -12.24
CA GLY A 30 26.78 -22.42 -11.03
C GLY A 30 26.06 -21.30 -10.25
N GLU A 31 26.38 -20.01 -10.47
CA GLU A 31 25.75 -18.90 -9.72
C GLU A 31 24.51 -18.27 -10.40
N LEU A 32 24.19 -18.67 -11.63
CA LEU A 32 23.02 -18.15 -12.36
C LEU A 32 21.72 -18.93 -12.07
N ALA A 33 21.77 -20.03 -11.31
CA ALA A 33 20.59 -20.83 -11.00
C ALA A 33 19.74 -20.28 -9.83
N THR A 34 20.27 -19.34 -9.05
CA THR A 34 19.56 -18.70 -7.91
C THR A 34 18.90 -17.37 -8.26
N LEU A 35 19.04 -16.86 -9.50
CA LEU A 35 18.42 -15.61 -9.94
C LEU A 35 17.10 -15.81 -10.74
N ASN A 36 16.53 -17.01 -10.74
CA ASN A 36 15.22 -17.30 -11.34
C ASN A 36 14.01 -16.99 -10.43
N LEU A 37 14.18 -16.09 -9.45
CA LEU A 37 13.13 -15.74 -8.48
C LEU A 37 12.31 -14.48 -8.84
N PHE A 38 12.62 -13.80 -9.95
CA PHE A 38 11.87 -12.63 -10.38
C PHE A 38 11.50 -12.71 -11.85
N ASN A 39 10.37 -13.39 -12.10
CA ASN A 39 9.60 -13.24 -13.32
C ASN A 39 8.46 -12.25 -13.03
N PRO A 40 8.62 -10.92 -13.24
CA PRO A 40 7.51 -9.99 -13.10
C PRO A 40 6.71 -10.00 -14.40
N SER A 41 5.97 -11.08 -14.65
CA SER A 41 4.84 -11.04 -15.57
C SER A 41 3.72 -10.26 -14.87
N VAL A 42 3.86 -8.93 -14.84
CA VAL A 42 2.82 -8.05 -14.29
C VAL A 42 1.72 -7.99 -15.35
N SER A 43 0.81 -8.96 -15.28
CA SER A 43 -0.55 -8.73 -15.72
C SER A 43 -1.12 -7.60 -14.87
N ASP A 44 -1.72 -6.61 -15.50
CA ASP A 44 -2.51 -5.52 -14.89
C ASP A 44 -3.83 -6.08 -14.33
N GLU A 45 -3.70 -7.14 -13.53
CA GLU A 45 -4.75 -7.79 -12.79
C GLU A 45 -4.77 -7.11 -11.43
N ALA A 46 -5.94 -6.61 -11.01
CA ALA A 46 -6.13 -5.97 -9.71
C ALA A 46 -5.56 -6.88 -8.62
N VAL A 47 -4.32 -6.58 -8.18
CA VAL A 47 -3.59 -7.40 -7.21
C VAL A 47 -4.51 -7.53 -6.00
N PRO A 48 -5.06 -8.74 -5.74
CA PRO A 48 -5.91 -8.95 -4.60
C PRO A 48 -5.11 -8.51 -3.39
N LEU A 49 -5.70 -7.67 -2.54
CA LEU A 49 -5.10 -7.35 -1.25
C LEU A 49 -4.65 -8.67 -0.60
N PRO A 50 -3.40 -8.76 -0.12
CA PRO A 50 -2.89 -9.98 0.48
C PRO A 50 -3.89 -10.42 1.56
N VAL A 51 -4.26 -11.71 1.53
CA VAL A 51 -5.33 -12.30 2.35
C VAL A 51 -5.16 -11.94 3.84
N ASP A 52 -3.91 -11.82 4.29
CA ASP A 52 -3.53 -11.41 5.64
C ASP A 52 -4.04 -10.00 6.05
N ASP A 53 -4.08 -9.04 5.13
CA ASP A 53 -4.61 -7.69 5.42
C ASP A 53 -6.14 -7.67 5.48
N MET A 54 -6.81 -8.57 4.74
CA MET A 54 -8.25 -8.79 4.85
C MET A 54 -8.61 -9.48 6.16
N ASP A 55 -7.83 -10.47 6.60
CA ASP A 55 -8.02 -11.14 7.88
C ASP A 55 -7.79 -10.17 9.06
N LEU A 56 -6.81 -9.26 8.95
CA LEU A 56 -6.60 -8.20 9.95
C LEU A 56 -7.78 -7.22 9.99
N LEU A 57 -8.32 -6.82 8.83
CA LEU A 57 -9.52 -5.97 8.75
C LEU A 57 -10.76 -6.67 9.32
N VAL A 58 -10.93 -7.96 9.03
CA VAL A 58 -12.00 -8.80 9.59
C VAL A 58 -11.83 -8.96 11.09
N GLN A 59 -10.61 -9.17 11.59
CA GLN A 59 -10.32 -9.27 13.02
C GLN A 59 -10.59 -7.94 13.73
N ILE A 60 -10.18 -6.80 13.16
CA ILE A 60 -10.47 -5.46 13.73
C ILE A 60 -11.98 -5.19 13.73
N LEU A 61 -12.69 -5.55 12.66
CA LEU A 61 -14.15 -5.41 12.59
C LEU A 61 -14.87 -6.35 13.57
N GLN A 62 -14.39 -7.58 13.74
CA GLN A 62 -14.94 -8.54 14.72
C GLN A 62 -14.65 -8.10 16.17
N GLU A 63 -13.43 -7.65 16.47
CA GLU A 63 -13.08 -7.08 17.77
C GLU A 63 -13.90 -5.82 18.08
N CYS A 64 -14.23 -5.00 17.08
CA CYS A 64 -15.11 -3.84 17.24
C CYS A 64 -16.60 -4.22 17.40
N HIS A 65 -17.03 -5.40 16.95
CA HIS A 65 -18.42 -5.87 17.05
C HIS A 65 -18.70 -6.80 18.24
N LEU A 66 -17.72 -7.11 19.09
CA LEU A 66 -17.85 -8.18 20.10
C LEU A 66 -18.40 -7.78 21.49
N GLN A 67 -18.78 -6.52 21.74
CA GLN A 67 -19.27 -6.14 23.09
C GLN A 67 -20.73 -5.67 23.20
N ASP A 68 -21.43 -5.39 22.10
CA ASP A 68 -22.81 -4.87 22.21
C ASP A 68 -23.88 -5.94 22.50
N THR A 69 -23.58 -7.25 22.43
CA THR A 69 -24.57 -8.32 22.68
C THR A 69 -24.23 -9.26 23.84
N SER A 70 -23.07 -9.15 24.47
CA SER A 70 -22.54 -10.20 25.36
C SER A 70 -22.85 -10.01 26.86
N HIS A 71 -23.35 -8.85 27.29
CA HIS A 71 -23.61 -8.59 28.71
C HIS A 71 -25.08 -8.66 29.14
N ALA A 72 -26.05 -8.78 28.22
CA ALA A 72 -27.46 -8.85 28.57
C ALA A 72 -28.03 -10.29 28.75
N VAL A 73 -27.32 -11.34 28.29
CA VAL A 73 -27.87 -12.72 28.30
C VAL A 73 -27.20 -13.64 29.33
N ARG A 74 -26.14 -13.22 30.03
CA ARG A 74 -25.44 -14.09 31.00
C ARG A 74 -26.03 -14.10 32.43
N ALA A 75 -27.34 -13.86 32.55
CA ALA A 75 -28.11 -14.06 33.79
C ALA A 75 -29.30 -15.01 33.64
N ALA A 76 -29.52 -15.63 32.47
CA ALA A 76 -30.54 -16.66 32.29
C ALA A 76 -29.88 -18.02 32.03
N GLN A 77 -29.93 -18.90 33.04
CA GLN A 77 -29.62 -20.31 32.93
C GLN A 77 -30.46 -21.00 31.83
N PRO A 78 -29.94 -22.03 31.14
CA PRO A 78 -30.79 -23.00 30.47
C PRO A 78 -31.07 -24.19 31.42
N VAL A 79 -32.31 -24.25 31.90
CA VAL A 79 -32.93 -25.53 32.29
C VAL A 79 -33.32 -26.25 31.00
N VAL A 80 -32.93 -27.53 30.93
CA VAL A 80 -33.18 -28.50 29.86
C VAL A 80 -34.67 -28.65 29.58
N THR A 81 -35.13 -28.48 28.33
CA THR A 81 -36.26 -29.25 27.77
C THR A 81 -36.21 -29.23 26.23
N GLU A 82 -36.27 -30.42 25.62
CA GLU A 82 -36.31 -30.68 24.18
C GLU A 82 -37.67 -30.33 23.56
N GLY A 83 -37.70 -29.82 22.32
CA GLY A 83 -38.92 -29.73 21.50
C GLY A 83 -38.98 -28.54 20.53
N PRO A 84 -39.66 -28.63 19.37
CA PRO A 84 -39.05 -28.25 18.08
C PRO A 84 -39.46 -26.89 17.49
N ALA A 85 -38.55 -26.40 16.63
CA ALA A 85 -38.75 -25.51 15.48
C ALA A 85 -39.60 -24.25 15.68
N TYR A 86 -38.95 -23.13 16.01
CA TYR A 86 -39.48 -21.80 15.68
C TYR A 86 -38.35 -20.82 15.31
N SER A 87 -38.55 -20.16 14.17
CA SER A 87 -37.69 -19.12 13.59
C SER A 87 -37.68 -17.85 14.47
N PRO A 88 -36.53 -17.23 14.79
CA PRO A 88 -36.53 -15.98 15.52
C PRO A 88 -36.68 -14.81 14.54
N ASN A 89 -37.86 -14.21 14.57
CA ASN A 89 -38.19 -12.96 13.93
C ASN A 89 -37.55 -11.81 14.76
N LEU A 90 -36.58 -11.10 14.18
CA LEU A 90 -35.83 -10.00 14.81
C LEU A 90 -36.65 -8.68 14.82
N SER A 91 -37.79 -8.63 15.52
CA SER A 91 -38.57 -7.38 15.59
C SER A 91 -39.03 -6.89 16.96
N ASN A 92 -38.84 -7.61 18.07
CA ASN A 92 -39.41 -7.17 19.36
C ASN A 92 -38.39 -7.15 20.52
N VAL A 93 -37.42 -6.22 20.51
CA VAL A 93 -36.57 -5.97 21.71
C VAL A 93 -36.66 -4.51 22.22
N LEU A 94 -37.51 -3.66 21.64
CA LEU A 94 -37.85 -2.37 22.23
C LEU A 94 -39.21 -2.43 22.92
N GLY A 95 -39.21 -2.89 24.16
CA GLY A 95 -40.36 -2.78 25.03
C GLY A 95 -40.20 -3.69 26.23
N ILE A 96 -39.64 -3.17 27.32
CA ILE A 96 -39.96 -3.47 28.73
C ILE A 96 -39.05 -2.56 29.56
N LEU A 97 -39.65 -1.49 30.10
CA LEU A 97 -39.45 -0.91 31.43
C LEU A 97 -40.24 0.41 31.47
N ALA A 98 -41.56 0.30 31.41
CA ALA A 98 -42.46 1.36 31.84
C ALA A 98 -42.84 1.07 33.30
N ALA A 99 -42.06 1.64 34.22
CA ALA A 99 -42.48 1.78 35.60
C ALA A 99 -43.15 3.16 35.73
N ASP A 100 -44.39 3.15 36.20
CA ASP A 100 -45.25 4.30 36.42
C ASP A 100 -44.50 5.42 37.17
N THR A 101 -44.23 6.50 36.44
CA THR A 101 -43.86 7.80 36.98
C THR A 101 -44.79 8.83 36.35
N PRO A 102 -45.21 9.86 37.10
CA PRO A 102 -46.25 10.78 36.66
C PRO A 102 -45.84 11.49 35.38
N GLU A 103 -46.79 11.61 34.44
CA GLU A 103 -46.68 12.24 33.12
C GLU A 103 -46.11 13.67 33.19
N GLU A 104 -44.79 13.80 33.25
CA GLU A 104 -44.10 15.00 32.80
C GLU A 104 -44.02 14.91 31.27
N LYS A 105 -44.84 15.71 30.60
CA LYS A 105 -44.99 15.83 29.14
C LYS A 105 -43.64 15.64 28.41
N ALA A 106 -43.35 14.42 27.99
CA ALA A 106 -42.09 14.05 27.38
C ALA A 106 -41.97 14.76 26.03
N THR A 107 -41.22 15.86 26.02
CA THR A 107 -40.89 16.58 24.80
C THR A 107 -40.10 15.60 23.92
N PRO A 108 -40.49 15.38 22.65
CA PRO A 108 -39.81 14.41 21.78
C PRO A 108 -38.32 14.75 21.69
N PRO A 109 -37.44 13.73 21.58
CA PRO A 109 -36.02 13.96 21.44
C PRO A 109 -35.79 14.86 20.22
N ALA A 110 -35.14 16.00 20.45
CA ALA A 110 -34.88 16.97 19.39
C ALA A 110 -34.10 16.29 18.26
N SER A 111 -34.54 16.48 17.02
CA SER A 111 -33.89 15.90 15.85
C SER A 111 -32.49 16.49 15.66
N LEU A 112 -31.62 15.78 14.95
CA LEU A 112 -30.27 16.27 14.62
C LEU A 112 -30.34 17.65 13.95
N ASP A 113 -31.32 17.84 13.07
CA ASP A 113 -31.53 19.09 12.34
C ASP A 113 -31.81 20.27 13.29
N GLN A 114 -32.66 20.06 14.30
CA GLN A 114 -32.96 21.08 15.32
C GLN A 114 -31.72 21.47 16.13
N TRP A 115 -30.85 20.49 16.45
CA TRP A 115 -29.59 20.79 17.13
C TRP A 115 -28.63 21.56 16.24
N THR A 116 -28.57 21.25 14.94
CA THR A 116 -27.73 22.01 14.01
C THR A 116 -28.21 23.44 13.81
N GLU A 117 -29.53 23.67 13.73
CA GLU A 117 -30.11 25.01 13.68
C GLU A 117 -29.82 25.80 14.94
N GLU A 118 -29.94 25.19 16.11
CA GLU A 118 -29.65 25.83 17.39
C GLU A 118 -28.16 26.20 17.52
N VAL A 119 -27.24 25.33 17.08
CA VAL A 119 -25.80 25.64 17.02
C VAL A 119 -25.53 26.80 16.08
N MET A 120 -26.11 26.80 14.89
CA MET A 120 -25.94 27.87 13.90
C MET A 120 -26.50 29.20 14.41
N ARG A 121 -27.66 29.17 15.07
CA ARG A 121 -28.29 30.34 15.71
C ARG A 121 -27.40 30.93 16.80
N LEU A 122 -26.82 30.07 17.65
CA LEU A 122 -25.93 30.49 18.73
C LEU A 122 -24.61 31.04 18.20
N LEU A 123 -24.01 30.39 17.19
CA LEU A 123 -22.79 30.86 16.52
C LEU A 123 -22.98 32.22 15.85
N GLY A 124 -24.15 32.48 15.25
CA GLY A 124 -24.47 33.77 14.64
C GLY A 124 -24.57 34.93 15.64
N SER A 125 -24.71 34.63 16.94
CA SER A 125 -24.76 35.63 18.02
C SER A 125 -23.41 35.89 18.71
N CYS A 126 -22.37 35.10 18.41
CA CYS A 126 -21.06 35.25 19.02
C CYS A 126 -20.28 36.41 18.39
N SER A 127 -19.64 37.22 19.23
CA SER A 127 -18.82 38.36 18.77
C SER A 127 -17.37 37.98 18.50
N SER A 128 -16.94 36.80 18.99
CA SER A 128 -15.58 36.31 18.87
C SER A 128 -15.51 34.80 18.62
N THR A 129 -14.40 34.34 18.03
CA THR A 129 -14.13 32.92 17.77
C THR A 129 -13.98 32.10 19.06
N GLN A 130 -13.52 32.72 20.15
CA GLN A 130 -13.37 32.06 21.44
C GLN A 130 -14.72 31.82 22.13
N GLU A 131 -15.64 32.79 22.05
CA GLU A 131 -17.04 32.65 22.50
C GLU A 131 -17.80 31.61 21.67
N ALA A 132 -17.60 31.62 20.35
CA ALA A 132 -18.15 30.59 19.46
C ALA A 132 -17.69 29.19 19.87
N ALA A 133 -16.38 29.02 20.13
CA ALA A 133 -15.82 27.74 20.55
C ALA A 133 -16.34 27.26 21.91
N SER A 134 -16.51 28.15 22.89
CA SER A 134 -17.08 27.79 24.21
C SER A 134 -18.55 27.41 24.09
N THR A 135 -19.32 28.13 23.28
CA THR A 135 -20.75 27.90 23.06
C THR A 135 -21.00 26.56 22.37
N VAL A 136 -20.25 26.25 21.31
CA VAL A 136 -20.30 24.95 20.62
C VAL A 136 -19.97 23.81 21.58
N ARG A 137 -18.96 23.98 22.44
CA ARG A 137 -18.56 22.95 23.40
C ARG A 137 -19.65 22.70 24.45
N SER A 138 -20.32 23.76 24.91
CA SER A 138 -21.45 23.66 25.85
C SER A 138 -22.64 22.92 25.22
N VAL A 139 -23.00 23.30 23.99
CA VAL A 139 -24.12 22.72 23.23
C VAL A 139 -23.86 21.25 22.90
N LEU A 140 -22.68 20.90 22.41
CA LEU A 140 -22.28 19.50 22.19
C LEU A 140 -22.32 18.68 23.49
N GLY A 141 -21.91 19.27 24.62
CA GLY A 141 -22.02 18.61 25.92
C GLY A 141 -23.46 18.37 26.37
N ALA A 142 -24.40 19.23 25.98
CA ALA A 142 -25.84 19.04 26.24
C ALA A 142 -26.44 17.98 25.31
N PHE A 143 -26.05 17.99 24.04
CA PHE A 143 -26.43 16.98 23.05
C PHE A 143 -25.94 15.58 23.45
N GLU A 144 -24.69 15.45 23.89
CA GLU A 144 -24.13 14.19 24.40
C GLU A 144 -24.90 13.66 25.62
N ARG A 145 -25.37 14.55 26.50
CA ARG A 145 -26.23 14.19 27.63
C ARG A 145 -27.62 13.72 27.18
N GLN A 146 -28.16 14.28 26.09
CA GLN A 146 -29.47 13.93 25.57
C GLN A 146 -29.46 12.63 24.74
N LEU A 147 -28.31 12.24 24.16
CA LEU A 147 -28.10 10.97 23.45
C LEU A 147 -28.22 9.72 24.35
N GLY A 148 -28.46 9.91 25.65
CA GLY A 148 -29.11 8.94 26.52
C GLY A 148 -28.23 7.81 27.05
N ASP A 149 -27.02 7.63 26.50
CA ASP A 149 -26.10 6.64 27.03
C ASP A 149 -24.63 7.14 26.93
N PRO A 150 -24.04 7.58 28.06
CA PRO A 150 -22.64 7.99 28.09
C PRO A 150 -21.70 6.84 27.73
N GLU A 151 -22.11 5.58 27.94
CA GLU A 151 -21.31 4.42 27.54
C GLU A 151 -21.32 4.23 26.03
N ARG A 152 -22.49 4.36 25.38
CA ARG A 152 -22.59 4.32 23.91
C ARG A 152 -21.77 5.40 23.24
N THR A 153 -21.80 6.64 23.74
CA THR A 153 -21.00 7.73 23.15
C THR A 153 -19.49 7.53 23.36
N LYS A 154 -19.06 6.99 24.50
CA LYS A 154 -17.66 6.57 24.73
C LYS A 154 -17.24 5.46 23.78
N ALA A 155 -18.08 4.44 23.59
CA ALA A 155 -17.83 3.32 22.67
C ALA A 155 -17.66 3.82 21.23
N LEU A 156 -18.54 4.71 20.77
CA LEU A 156 -18.44 5.32 19.43
C LEU A 156 -17.18 6.19 19.28
N LYS A 157 -16.81 6.98 20.30
CA LYS A 157 -15.56 7.76 20.30
C LYS A 157 -14.33 6.85 20.24
N PHE A 158 -14.34 5.75 21.00
CA PHE A 158 -13.28 4.76 20.98
C PHE A 158 -13.17 4.10 19.60
N ALA A 159 -14.28 3.60 19.04
CA ALA A 159 -14.33 3.00 17.71
C ALA A 159 -13.80 3.97 16.63
N ASN A 160 -14.23 5.23 16.65
CA ASN A 160 -13.72 6.26 15.74
C ASN A 160 -12.21 6.47 15.90
N SER A 161 -11.68 6.46 17.13
CA SER A 161 -10.25 6.60 17.36
C SER A 161 -9.44 5.43 16.79
N VAL A 162 -9.96 4.21 16.91
CA VAL A 162 -9.36 2.98 16.35
C VAL A 162 -9.40 3.02 14.83
N LEU A 163 -10.55 3.38 14.24
CA LEU A 163 -10.71 3.54 12.79
C LEU A 163 -9.74 4.58 12.23
N LEU A 164 -9.67 5.78 12.83
CA LEU A 164 -8.73 6.82 12.40
C LEU A 164 -7.26 6.38 12.52
N ARG A 165 -6.91 5.64 13.57
CA ARG A 165 -5.58 5.04 13.70
C ARG A 165 -5.32 4.02 12.58
N SER A 166 -6.29 3.16 12.28
CA SER A 166 -6.17 2.17 11.21
C SER A 166 -6.01 2.82 9.83
N PHE A 167 -6.80 3.86 9.50
CA PHE A 167 -6.68 4.61 8.25
C PHE A 167 -5.32 5.28 8.10
N ARG A 168 -4.80 5.88 9.17
CA ARG A 168 -3.44 6.46 9.16
C ARG A 168 -2.38 5.41 8.91
N ASN A 169 -2.52 4.23 9.51
CA ASN A 169 -1.57 3.13 9.35
C ASN A 169 -1.62 2.55 7.93
N LEU A 170 -2.83 2.34 7.39
CA LEU A 170 -3.04 1.91 6.01
C LEU A 170 -2.45 2.92 5.01
N HIS A 171 -2.66 4.22 5.23
CA HIS A 171 -2.09 5.26 4.39
C HIS A 171 -0.55 5.29 4.48
N ALA A 172 0.03 5.03 5.65
CA ALA A 172 1.47 4.89 5.80
C ALA A 172 2.01 3.67 5.01
N ARG A 173 1.38 2.49 5.17
CA ARG A 173 1.73 1.27 4.42
C ARG A 173 1.59 1.46 2.91
N ARG A 174 0.55 2.15 2.46
CA ARG A 174 0.36 2.47 1.03
C ARG A 174 1.52 3.31 0.48
N ARG A 175 1.92 4.36 1.19
CA ARG A 175 3.08 5.18 0.79
C ARG A 175 4.38 4.39 0.77
N GLU A 176 4.60 3.51 1.76
CA GLU A 176 5.76 2.61 1.79
C GLU A 176 5.79 1.70 0.56
N ALA A 177 4.66 1.08 0.21
CA ALA A 177 4.54 0.22 -0.95
C ALA A 177 4.80 0.97 -2.27
N ASP A 178 4.32 2.21 -2.39
CA ASP A 178 4.57 3.04 -3.56
C ASP A 178 6.07 3.40 -3.70
N LEU A 179 6.74 3.75 -2.60
CA LEU A 179 8.19 3.96 -2.60
C LEU A 179 8.97 2.69 -2.97
N GLN A 180 8.51 1.52 -2.51
CA GLN A 180 9.12 0.24 -2.89
C GLN A 180 8.94 -0.05 -4.38
N ARG A 181 7.77 0.24 -4.96
CA ARG A 181 7.53 0.11 -6.41
C ARG A 181 8.45 1.02 -7.21
N GLU A 182 8.62 2.27 -6.80
CA GLU A 182 9.55 3.20 -7.46
C GLU A 182 11.00 2.69 -7.41
N ARG A 183 11.45 2.22 -6.25
CA ARG A 183 12.79 1.62 -6.10
C ARG A 183 12.96 0.38 -6.99
N ALA A 184 11.96 -0.49 -7.04
CA ALA A 184 11.98 -1.67 -7.88
C ALA A 184 12.01 -1.31 -9.37
N ALA A 185 11.28 -0.27 -9.79
CA ALA A 185 11.30 0.22 -11.16
C ALA A 185 12.69 0.73 -11.56
N VAL A 186 13.35 1.51 -10.69
CA VAL A 186 14.73 1.98 -10.92
C VAL A 186 15.72 0.82 -10.98
N ALA A 187 15.58 -0.19 -10.12
CA ALA A 187 16.43 -1.37 -10.17
C ALA A 187 16.21 -2.16 -11.47
N ASN A 188 14.96 -2.31 -11.92
CA ASN A 188 14.64 -3.01 -13.15
C ASN A 188 15.22 -2.30 -14.38
N THR A 189 15.07 -0.98 -14.48
CA THR A 189 15.66 -0.21 -15.59
C THR A 189 17.18 -0.34 -15.63
N ALA A 190 17.85 -0.35 -14.47
CA ALA A 190 19.29 -0.59 -14.39
C ALA A 190 19.69 -1.99 -14.88
N LEU A 191 18.94 -3.03 -14.47
CA LEU A 191 19.18 -4.41 -14.92
C LEU A 191 18.95 -4.58 -16.42
N VAL A 192 17.91 -3.96 -16.98
CA VAL A 192 17.66 -3.96 -18.44
C VAL A 192 18.83 -3.31 -19.20
N ALA A 193 19.38 -2.21 -18.69
CA ALA A 193 20.52 -1.54 -19.29
C ALA A 193 21.82 -2.36 -19.21
N GLU A 194 22.06 -3.08 -18.11
CA GLU A 194 23.19 -4.03 -18.01
C GLU A 194 23.02 -5.20 -18.97
N LEU A 195 21.81 -5.77 -19.07
CA LEU A 195 21.51 -6.85 -20.00
C LEU A 195 21.78 -6.42 -21.45
N ALA A 196 21.36 -5.21 -21.84
CA ALA A 196 21.64 -4.65 -23.16
C ALA A 196 23.17 -4.55 -23.42
N ARG A 197 23.94 -4.06 -22.45
CA ARG A 197 25.41 -3.99 -22.54
C ARG A 197 26.05 -5.37 -22.69
N CYS A 198 25.61 -6.36 -21.92
CA CYS A 198 26.10 -7.74 -22.04
C CYS A 198 25.79 -8.33 -23.43
N GLN A 199 24.59 -8.07 -23.97
CA GLN A 199 24.23 -8.51 -25.31
C GLN A 199 25.10 -7.84 -26.39
N GLU A 200 25.38 -6.55 -26.27
CA GLU A 200 26.28 -5.86 -27.19
C GLU A 200 27.70 -6.41 -27.14
N ALA A 201 28.22 -6.68 -25.94
CA ALA A 201 29.52 -7.31 -25.75
C ALA A 201 29.58 -8.71 -26.39
N LEU A 202 28.51 -9.50 -26.22
CA LEU A 202 28.40 -10.82 -26.86
C LEU A 202 28.42 -10.69 -28.39
N ARG A 203 27.60 -9.82 -28.97
CA ARG A 203 27.57 -9.59 -30.43
C ARG A 203 28.91 -9.05 -30.96
N ALA A 204 29.63 -8.24 -30.16
CA ALA A 204 30.97 -7.77 -30.51
C ALA A 204 31.98 -8.93 -30.54
N SER A 205 31.91 -9.84 -29.55
CA SER A 205 32.73 -11.05 -29.50
C SER A 205 32.44 -11.97 -30.68
N GLU A 206 31.16 -12.22 -31.00
CA GLU A 206 30.76 -13.01 -32.16
C GLU A 206 31.32 -12.45 -33.47
N ARG A 207 31.24 -11.13 -33.67
CA ARG A 207 31.85 -10.46 -34.83
C ARG A 207 33.37 -10.65 -34.86
N ALA A 208 34.05 -10.50 -33.72
CA ALA A 208 35.50 -10.73 -33.63
C ALA A 208 35.88 -12.17 -34.01
N THR A 209 35.11 -13.17 -33.54
CA THR A 209 35.33 -14.57 -33.94
C THR A 209 35.15 -14.79 -35.43
N GLY A 210 34.14 -14.17 -36.05
CA GLY A 210 33.93 -14.23 -37.50
C GLY A 210 35.11 -13.65 -38.29
N TYR A 211 35.67 -12.52 -37.85
CA TYR A 211 36.87 -11.94 -38.49
C TYR A 211 38.09 -12.86 -38.36
N LEU A 212 38.31 -13.48 -37.20
CA LEU A 212 39.41 -14.41 -36.99
C LEU A 212 39.25 -15.66 -37.88
N GLN A 213 38.05 -16.21 -37.96
CA GLN A 213 37.77 -17.37 -38.82
C GLN A 213 38.02 -17.05 -40.30
N TYR A 214 37.58 -15.88 -40.77
CA TYR A 214 37.85 -15.40 -42.12
C TYR A 214 39.37 -15.27 -42.38
N HIS A 215 40.12 -14.70 -41.44
CA HIS A 215 41.56 -14.55 -41.57
C HIS A 215 42.29 -15.91 -41.62
N LEU A 216 41.90 -16.86 -40.77
CA LEU A 216 42.43 -18.23 -40.80
C LEU A 216 42.15 -18.94 -42.12
N GLN A 217 40.95 -18.75 -42.69
CA GLN A 217 40.61 -19.29 -44.00
C GLN A 217 41.50 -18.71 -45.10
N LEU A 218 41.73 -17.39 -45.08
CA LEU A 218 42.62 -16.71 -46.03
C LEU A 218 44.05 -17.27 -45.97
N MET A 219 44.61 -17.43 -44.76
CA MET A 219 45.95 -18.00 -44.58
C MET A 219 46.04 -19.46 -45.05
N ASN A 220 45.01 -20.28 -44.79
CA ASN A 220 44.99 -21.66 -45.26
C ASN A 220 44.96 -21.75 -46.78
N THR A 221 44.17 -20.89 -47.46
CA THR A 221 44.12 -20.87 -48.93
C THR A 221 45.45 -20.44 -49.56
N ALA A 222 46.14 -19.47 -48.96
CA ALA A 222 47.45 -19.03 -49.41
C ALA A 222 48.51 -20.14 -49.31
N ASN A 223 48.51 -20.91 -48.20
CA ASN A 223 49.44 -22.01 -48.01
C ASN A 223 49.19 -23.19 -48.97
N THR A 224 47.93 -23.50 -49.30
CA THR A 224 47.61 -24.54 -50.29
C THR A 224 48.06 -24.19 -51.70
N ALA A 225 48.08 -22.90 -52.07
CA ALA A 225 48.53 -22.48 -53.40
C ALA A 225 50.06 -22.55 -53.57
N ALA A 226 50.82 -22.42 -52.48
CA ALA A 226 52.29 -22.44 -52.52
C ALA A 226 52.92 -23.85 -52.48
N GLY A 227 52.20 -24.86 -51.98
CA GLY A 227 52.72 -26.24 -51.79
C GLY A 227 52.38 -27.24 -52.91
N GLY A 228 51.78 -26.80 -54.02
CA GLY A 228 51.27 -27.66 -55.10
C GLY A 228 52.17 -27.80 -56.34
N MET A 229 53.47 -27.50 -56.24
CA MET A 229 54.47 -27.75 -57.30
C MET A 229 55.41 -28.89 -56.94
#